data_AF-A0A9J6GBG2-F1
#
_entry.id   AF-A0A9J6GBG2-F1
#
_cell.length_a   1.000
_cell.length_b   1.000
_cell.length_c   1.000
_cell.angle_alpha   90.00
_cell.angle_beta   90.00
_cell.angle_gamma   90.00
#
_symmetry.space_group_name_H-M   'P 1'
#
loop_
_entity.id
_entity.type
_entity.pdbx_description
1 polymer ?
#
loop_
_entity_poly.entity_id
_entity_poly.type
_entity_poly.pdbx_seq_one_letter_code
_entity_poly.pdbx_strand_id
1 'polypeptide(L)'
;MLAIIGTAIKEPIGAADIDVCHRVRTKDKTRSNIIVQFQNRTTRDAVFEKARKSGLSTTDIGFPKPSAAVYVNEHFCPEQKKTSGHDRREKEGKELEQCMDEGW
;
A
#
# COMPACT_ATOMS: atom_id res chain seq x y z
N MET A 1 9.97 -13.28 -2.61
CA MET A 1 8.74 -12.54 -2.23
C MET A 1 8.46 -11.37 -3.18
N LEU A 2 9.36 -10.38 -3.32
CA LEU A 2 9.10 -9.21 -4.19
C LEU A 2 8.92 -9.56 -5.67
N ALA A 3 9.67 -10.54 -6.18
CA ALA A 3 9.45 -11.07 -7.54
C ALA A 3 8.03 -11.62 -7.74
N ILE A 4 7.46 -12.29 -6.74
CA ILE A 4 6.09 -12.85 -6.79
C ILE A 4 5.07 -11.70 -6.85
N ILE A 5 5.27 -10.65 -6.04
CA ILE A 5 4.45 -9.44 -6.10
C ILE A 5 4.53 -8.81 -7.49
N GLY A 6 5.74 -8.69 -8.04
CA GLY A 6 5.96 -8.17 -9.39
C GLY A 6 5.18 -8.95 -10.46
N THR A 7 5.19 -10.28 -10.37
CA THR A 7 4.36 -11.13 -11.23
C THR A 7 2.87 -10.87 -11.04
N ALA A 8 2.40 -10.78 -9.79
CA ALA A 8 0.98 -10.55 -9.47
C ALA A 8 0.46 -9.20 -10.00
N ILE A 9 1.29 -8.15 -9.95
CA ILE A 9 0.93 -6.80 -10.43
C ILE A 9 1.30 -6.54 -11.89
N LYS A 10 1.90 -7.52 -12.58
CA LYS A 10 2.41 -7.39 -13.97
C LYS A 10 3.43 -6.26 -14.12
N GLU A 11 4.31 -6.10 -13.14
CA GLU A 11 5.47 -5.22 -13.16
C GLU A 11 6.70 -6.00 -12.69
N PRO A 12 7.68 -6.31 -13.55
CA PRO A 12 8.84 -7.08 -13.14
C PRO A 12 9.65 -6.26 -12.12
N ILE A 13 9.88 -6.84 -10.94
CA ILE A 13 10.73 -6.25 -9.89
C ILE A 13 12.00 -7.10 -9.80
N GLY A 14 13.10 -6.58 -10.32
CA GLY A 14 14.42 -7.19 -10.24
C GLY A 14 15.12 -6.89 -8.91
N ALA A 15 16.13 -7.70 -8.58
CA ALA A 15 16.98 -7.42 -7.41
C ALA A 15 17.78 -6.11 -7.58
N ALA A 16 18.15 -5.76 -8.81
CA ALA A 16 18.85 -4.52 -9.14
C ALA A 16 17.95 -3.27 -9.02
N ASP A 17 16.63 -3.42 -8.95
CA ASP A 17 15.72 -2.28 -8.75
C ASP A 17 15.60 -1.89 -7.27
N ILE A 18 16.10 -2.74 -6.36
CA ILE A 18 15.95 -2.60 -4.91
C ILE A 18 17.27 -2.10 -4.32
N ASP A 19 17.17 -1.03 -3.53
CA ASP A 19 18.29 -0.50 -2.75
C ASP A 19 18.25 -1.07 -1.32
N VAL A 20 17.10 -0.97 -0.67
CA VAL A 20 16.89 -1.44 0.71
C VAL A 20 15.59 -2.22 0.81
N CYS A 21 15.60 -3.36 1.50
CA CYS A 21 14.40 -4.11 1.84
C CYS A 21 14.51 -4.64 3.27
N HIS A 22 13.60 -4.22 4.15
CA HIS A 22 13.61 -4.66 5.55
C HIS A 22 12.20 -4.73 6.15
N ARG A 23 12.07 -5.45 7.26
CA ARG A 23 10.86 -5.48 8.07
C ARG A 23 10.93 -4.44 9.18
N VAL A 24 9.84 -3.68 9.34
CA VAL A 24 9.70 -2.74 10.46
C VAL A 24 9.27 -3.52 11.70
N ARG A 25 10.00 -3.33 12.79
CA ARG A 25 9.64 -3.88 14.10
C ARG A 25 8.41 -3.15 14.61
N THR A 26 7.31 -3.87 14.75
CA THR A 26 6.06 -3.39 15.34
C THR A 26 5.90 -3.96 16.74
N LYS A 27 5.19 -3.25 17.62
CA LYS A 27 4.84 -3.77 18.96
C LYS A 27 3.95 -5.01 18.85
N ASP A 28 3.10 -5.04 17.82
CA ASP A 28 2.28 -6.19 17.45
C ASP A 28 3.06 -7.13 16.52
N LYS A 29 3.53 -8.26 17.06
CA LYS A 29 4.29 -9.27 16.31
C LYS A 29 3.48 -9.96 15.22
N THR A 30 2.14 -9.84 15.23
CA THR A 30 1.26 -10.48 14.25
C THR A 30 1.17 -9.67 12.95
N ARG A 31 1.49 -8.37 12.98
CA ARG A 31 1.43 -7.46 11.83
C ARG A 31 2.74 -6.70 11.69
N SER A 32 3.57 -7.13 10.75
CA SER A 32 4.84 -6.47 10.44
C SER A 32 4.86 -5.99 8.99
N ASN A 33 5.11 -4.70 8.82
CA ASN A 33 5.24 -4.10 7.49
C ASN A 33 6.61 -4.42 6.89
N ILE A 34 6.65 -4.55 5.57
CA ILE A 34 7.88 -4.62 4.78
C ILE A 34 8.06 -3.26 4.12
N ILE A 35 9.23 -2.67 4.26
CA ILE A 35 9.61 -1.42 3.61
C ILE A 35 10.62 -1.74 2.53
N VAL A 36 10.36 -1.21 1.34
CA VAL A 36 11.20 -1.37 0.16
C VAL A 36 11.55 0.00 -0.38
N GLN A 37 12.84 0.26 -0.55
CA GLN A 37 13.37 1.40 -1.25
C GLN A 37 13.84 0.94 -2.62
N PHE A 38 13.28 1.57 -3.66
CA PHE A 38 13.70 1.33 -5.04
C PHE A 38 14.84 2.27 -5.41
N GLN A 39 15.75 1.82 -6.27
CA GLN A 39 16.79 2.66 -6.85
C GLN A 39 16.20 3.74 -7.76
N ASN A 40 15.20 3.35 -8.56
CA ASN A 40 14.57 4.22 -9.56
C ASN A 40 13.15 4.61 -9.15
N ARG A 41 12.88 5.92 -9.14
CA ARG A 41 11.54 6.46 -8.84
C ARG A 41 10.49 5.99 -9.85
N THR A 42 10.86 5.89 -11.13
CA THR A 42 9.95 5.42 -12.19
C THR A 42 9.45 4.00 -11.92
N THR A 43 10.35 3.10 -11.50
CA THR A 43 9.98 1.71 -11.14
C THR A 43 9.05 1.69 -9.93
N ARG A 44 9.36 2.48 -8.89
CA ARG A 44 8.49 2.63 -7.71
C ARG A 44 7.09 3.09 -8.10
N ASP A 45 6.98 4.13 -8.92
CA ASP A 45 5.70 4.73 -9.30
C ASP A 45 4.87 3.76 -10.16
N ALA A 46 5.52 3.01 -11.08
CA ALA A 46 4.87 1.95 -11.85
C ALA A 46 4.34 0.81 -10.97
N VAL A 47 5.15 0.35 -10.00
CA VAL A 47 4.76 -0.66 -9.01
C VAL A 47 3.57 -0.17 -8.19
N PHE A 48 3.60 1.08 -7.73
CA PHE A 48 2.54 1.66 -6.90
C PHE A 48 1.21 1.74 -7.63
N GLU A 49 1.21 2.29 -8.85
CA GLU A 49 0.01 2.44 -9.67
C GLU A 49 -0.61 1.09 -10.06
N LYS A 50 0.22 0.09 -10.36
CA LYS A 50 -0.25 -1.27 -10.69
C LYS A 50 -0.76 -2.01 -9.47
N ALA A 51 -0.07 -1.92 -8.34
CA ALA A 51 -0.49 -2.55 -7.10
C ALA A 51 -1.82 -1.99 -6.57
N ARG A 52 -2.06 -0.69 -6.73
CA ARG A 52 -3.32 -0.05 -6.36
C ARG A 52 -4.51 -0.61 -7.14
N LYS A 53 -4.30 -1.03 -8.39
CA LYS A 53 -5.33 -1.57 -9.28
C LYS A 53 -5.51 -3.09 -9.16
N SER A 54 -4.49 -3.81 -8.69
CA SER A 54 -4.51 -5.27 -8.70
C SER A 54 -5.29 -5.90 -7.55
N GLY A 55 -5.48 -5.20 -6.43
CA GLY A 55 -6.22 -5.73 -5.27
C GLY A 55 -5.58 -7.00 -4.68
N LEU A 56 -4.28 -6.93 -4.35
CA LEU A 56 -3.50 -8.10 -3.92
C LEU A 56 -4.07 -8.78 -2.67
N SER A 57 -3.99 -10.10 -2.65
CA SER A 57 -4.28 -10.95 -1.49
C SER A 57 -3.08 -11.80 -1.08
N THR A 58 -3.10 -12.34 0.13
CA THR A 58 -2.07 -13.28 0.63
C THR A 58 -1.93 -14.51 -0.26
N THR A 59 -3.03 -14.95 -0.88
CA THR A 59 -3.03 -16.05 -1.84
C THR A 59 -2.28 -15.73 -3.13
N ASP A 60 -2.36 -14.48 -3.62
CA ASP A 60 -1.65 -14.05 -4.85
C ASP A 60 -0.13 -14.02 -4.69
N ILE A 61 0.33 -13.88 -3.44
CA ILE A 61 1.75 -13.83 -3.09
C ILE A 61 2.26 -15.14 -2.46
N GLY A 62 1.46 -16.20 -2.51
CA GLY A 62 1.85 -17.57 -2.14
C GLY A 62 1.79 -17.88 -0.65
N PHE A 63 1.08 -17.10 0.16
CA PHE A 63 0.85 -17.44 1.57
C PHE A 63 -0.35 -18.40 1.74
N PRO A 64 -0.31 -19.28 2.75
CA PRO A 64 -1.40 -20.19 3.05
C PRO A 64 -2.66 -19.44 3.51
N LYS A 65 -3.82 -20.06 3.29
CA LYS A 65 -5.13 -19.54 3.72
C LYS A 65 -5.16 -19.31 5.24
N PRO A 66 -5.97 -18.36 5.75
CA PRO A 66 -7.03 -17.60 5.04
C PRO A 66 -6.50 -16.47 4.14
N SER A 67 -7.23 -16.21 3.06
CA SER A 67 -6.91 -15.10 2.14
C SER A 67 -7.18 -13.77 2.84
N ALA A 68 -6.18 -12.90 2.89
CA ALA A 68 -6.26 -11.57 3.48
C ALA A 68 -5.73 -10.54 2.48
N ALA A 69 -6.29 -9.34 2.47
CA ALA A 69 -5.86 -8.26 1.59
C ALA A 69 -4.43 -7.80 1.94
N VAL A 70 -3.62 -7.56 0.91
CA VAL A 70 -2.25 -7.05 1.00
C VAL A 70 -2.23 -5.65 0.42
N TYR A 71 -1.81 -4.68 1.22
CA TYR A 71 -1.78 -3.28 0.83
C TYR A 71 -0.37 -2.83 0.50
N VAL A 72 -0.21 -2.15 -0.63
CA VAL A 72 1.01 -1.46 -1.03
C VAL A 72 0.75 0.03 -0.89
N ASN A 73 1.46 0.67 0.04
CA ASN A 73 1.30 2.09 0.37
C ASN A 73 2.64 2.81 0.22
N GLU A 74 2.59 4.10 -0.16
CA GLU A 74 3.77 4.95 -0.12
C GLU A 74 4.18 5.22 1.33
N HIS A 75 5.49 5.24 1.59
CA HIS A 75 6.00 5.48 2.92
C HIS A 75 6.16 7.00 3.16
N PHE A 76 5.12 7.62 3.72
CA PHE A 76 5.16 9.03 4.10
C PHE A 76 5.92 9.27 5.41
N CYS A 77 6.58 10.42 5.52
CA CYS A 77 7.11 10.92 6.78
C CYS A 77 5.97 11.12 7.80
N PRO A 78 6.24 10.98 9.11
CA PRO A 78 5.20 11.09 10.15
C PRO A 78 4.39 12.40 10.09
N GLU A 79 5.03 13.51 9.73
CA GLU A 79 4.42 14.82 9.57
C GLU A 79 3.36 14.83 8.45
N GLN A 80 3.70 14.23 7.31
CA GLN A 80 2.81 14.13 6.13
C GLN A 80 1.65 13.16 6.36
N LYS A 81 1.82 12.15 7.23
CA LYS A 81 0.71 11.25 7.60
C LYS A 81 -0.39 11.97 8.39
N LYS A 82 -0.04 12.98 9.18
CA LYS A 82 -1.02 13.75 9.97
C LYS A 82 -1.93 14.59 9.07
N THR A 83 -1.36 15.26 8.08
CA THR A 83 -2.12 16.08 7.13
C THR A 83 -3.01 15.25 6.21
N SER A 84 -2.52 14.13 5.66
CA SER A 84 -3.36 13.24 4.84
C SER A 84 -4.54 12.63 5.60
N GLY A 85 -4.39 12.38 6.90
CA GLY A 85 -5.46 11.89 7.76
C GLY A 85 -6.52 12.96 8.07
N HIS A 86 -6.12 14.23 8.16
CA HIS A 86 -7.01 15.37 8.40
C HIS A 86 -7.90 15.63 7.17
N ASP A 87 -7.31 15.74 5.98
CA ASP A 87 -8.04 16.00 4.73
C ASP A 87 -9.06 14.90 4.41
N ARG A 88 -8.74 13.63 4.73
CA ARG A 88 -9.68 12.52 4.53
C ARG A 88 -10.89 12.61 5.45
N ARG A 89 -10.70 13.00 6.72
CA ARG A 89 -11.80 13.17 7.68
C ARG A 89 -12.70 14.35 7.31
N GLU A 90 -12.13 15.44 6.81
CA GLU A 90 -12.92 16.58 6.33
C GLU A 90 -13.72 16.23 5.07
N LYS A 91 -13.15 15.47 4.12
CA LYS A 91 -13.88 15.00 2.94
C LYS A 91 -15.00 14.03 3.30
N GLU A 92 -14.73 13.05 4.15
CA GLU A 92 -15.77 12.12 4.64
C GLU A 92 -16.85 12.86 5.43
N GLY A 93 -16.49 13.91 6.19
CA GLY A 93 -17.44 14.79 6.86
C GLY A 93 -18.34 15.56 5.90
N LYS A 94 -17.77 16.16 4.83
CA LYS A 94 -18.55 16.89 3.81
C LYS A 94 -19.42 15.99 2.94
N GLU A 95 -18.96 14.78 2.64
CA GLU A 95 -19.73 13.79 1.87
C GLU A 95 -20.95 13.30 2.67
N LEU A 96 -20.81 13.13 4.00
CA LEU A 96 -21.92 12.82 4.89
C LEU A 96 -22.90 13.99 5.07
N GLU A 97 -22.41 15.23 5.10
CA GLU A 97 -23.24 16.44 5.15
C GLU A 97 -24.07 16.60 3.86
N GLN A 98 -23.44 16.40 2.70
CA GLN A 98 -24.11 16.45 1.39
C GLN A 98 -25.16 15.34 1.20
N CYS A 99 -24.96 14.14 1.78
CA CYS A 99 -25.98 13.09 1.79
C CYS A 99 -27.18 13.40 2.72
N MET A 100 -27.04 14.30 3.70
CA MET A 100 -28.16 14.75 4.54
C MET A 100 -28.97 15.87 3.89
N ASP A 101 -28.38 16.68 3.00
CA ASP A 101 -29.07 17.75 2.27
C ASP A 101 -29.87 17.25 1.04
N GLU A 102 -29.61 16.05 0.53
CA GLU A 102 -30.25 15.51 -0.69
C GLU A 102 -31.31 14.40 -0.41
N GLY A 103 -31.82 14.26 0.82
CA GLY A 103 -32.71 13.15 1.19
C GLY A 103 -33.91 13.51 2.09
N TRP A 104 -35.06 13.75 1.43
CA TRP A 104 -36.45 13.94 1.89
C TRP A 104 -36.90 15.34 2.34
#